data_AF-A0AAE1MH27-F1
#
_entry.id   AF-A0AAE1MH27-F1
#
_cell.length_a   1.000
_cell.length_b   1.000
_cell.length_c   1.000
_cell.angle_alpha   90.00
_cell.angle_beta   90.00
_cell.angle_gamma   90.00
#
_symmetry.space_group_name_H-M   'P 1'
#
loop_
_entity.id
_entity.type
_entity.pdbx_description
1 polymer ?
#
loop_
_entity_poly.entity_id
_entity_poly.type
_entity_poly.pdbx_seq_one_letter_code
_entity_poly.pdbx_strand_id
1 'polypeptide(L)'
;MYHNKEKIILMEKIKRCMDKLEGSQFYHDFKDQLQTPQIYERLRIVLGSASTMKMVIYGIGNFESYENPNYQLGLTILMQRDFKWIGDIEVFDPALSMNECQVLEALGCSVLQYNEYGRRKALKPTLFFMPHCPIMLYDNLLQENWKSSSLRNIVILGNSFDNYVSSGSCSPHMKKYIMLAATFTNEFEVKTNSNDYYEDSKDDRLIRRRRSGAFHHSSWHFFTPLM
;
A
#
# COMPACT_ATOMS: atom_id res chain seq x y z
N MET A 1 0.49 27.71 19.09
CA MET A 1 1.08 26.74 20.05
C MET A 1 0.39 25.37 20.04
N TYR A 2 -0.96 25.28 20.02
CA TYR A 2 -1.69 24.00 20.02
C TYR A 2 -1.39 23.06 18.82
N HIS A 3 -1.36 23.58 17.59
CA HIS A 3 -1.09 22.76 16.39
C HIS A 3 0.29 22.07 16.41
N ASN A 4 1.28 22.67 17.07
CA ASN A 4 2.61 22.07 17.16
C ASN A 4 2.61 20.85 18.10
N LYS A 5 1.75 20.84 19.13
CA LYS A 5 1.65 19.73 20.09
C LYS A 5 1.00 18.50 19.46
N GLU A 6 -0.09 18.69 18.72
CA GLU A 6 -0.79 17.60 18.02
C GLU A 6 0.11 16.94 16.97
N LYS A 7 0.81 17.75 16.18
CA LYS A 7 1.82 17.27 15.23
C LYS A 7 2.89 16.41 15.90
N ILE A 8 3.43 16.85 17.04
CA ILE A 8 4.44 16.10 17.79
C ILE A 8 3.89 14.75 18.27
N ILE A 9 2.67 14.74 18.85
CA ILE A 9 2.03 13.51 19.32
C ILE A 9 1.80 12.52 18.17
N LEU A 10 1.34 13.02 17.03
CA LEU A 10 1.11 12.21 15.84
C LEU A 10 2.42 11.64 15.27
N MET A 11 3.47 12.47 15.20
CA MET A 11 4.80 12.03 14.80
C MET A 11 5.35 10.95 15.74
N GLU A 12 5.21 11.10 17.06
CA GLU A 12 5.60 10.08 18.03
C GLU A 12 4.78 8.78 17.88
N LYS A 13 3.48 8.90 17.57
CA LYS A 13 2.62 7.75 17.29
C LYS A 13 3.14 6.96 16.09
N ILE A 14 3.46 7.64 14.97
CA ILE A 14 4.01 6.99 13.78
C ILE A 14 5.37 6.34 14.08
N LYS A 15 6.28 7.02 14.77
CA LYS A 15 7.58 6.44 15.16
C LYS A 15 7.42 5.17 15.99
N ARG A 16 6.54 5.18 17.00
CA ARG A 16 6.24 3.97 17.79
C ARG A 16 5.67 2.85 16.91
N CYS A 17 4.80 3.16 15.96
CA CYS A 17 4.28 2.15 15.02
C CYS A 17 5.40 1.57 14.14
N MET A 18 6.33 2.41 13.65
CA MET A 18 7.50 1.96 12.89
C MET A 18 8.40 1.06 13.74
N ASP A 19 8.75 1.46 14.97
CA ASP A 19 9.61 0.66 15.86
C ASP A 19 8.97 -0.71 16.16
N LYS A 20 7.65 -0.72 16.44
CA LYS A 20 6.89 -1.96 16.67
C LYS A 20 6.84 -2.83 15.42
N LEU A 21 6.69 -2.26 14.22
CA LEU A 21 6.72 -3.01 12.96
C LEU A 21 8.10 -3.57 12.69
N GLU A 22 9.13 -2.74 12.80
CA GLU A 22 10.50 -3.10 12.49
C GLU A 22 10.99 -4.31 13.30
N GLY A 23 10.63 -4.37 14.59
CA GLY A 23 10.95 -5.51 15.46
C GLY A 23 9.97 -6.70 15.37
N SER A 24 8.95 -6.64 14.50
CA SER A 24 7.93 -7.69 14.40
C SER A 24 8.34 -8.84 13.48
N GLN A 25 7.82 -10.04 13.75
CA GLN A 25 7.97 -11.19 12.86
C GLN A 25 7.36 -10.91 11.49
N PHE A 26 6.21 -10.21 11.45
CA PHE A 26 5.61 -9.75 10.20
C PHE A 26 6.59 -9.03 9.28
N TYR A 27 7.34 -8.05 9.79
CA TYR A 27 8.25 -7.28 8.95
C TYR A 27 9.47 -8.11 8.51
N HIS A 28 9.94 -9.03 9.35
CA HIS A 28 10.96 -10.00 8.93
C HIS A 28 10.45 -10.90 7.80
N ASP A 29 9.28 -11.49 7.95
CA ASP A 29 8.66 -12.35 6.93
C ASP A 29 8.36 -11.58 5.64
N PHE A 30 7.94 -10.32 5.76
CA PHE A 30 7.72 -9.42 4.63
C PHE A 30 9.01 -9.17 3.85
N LYS A 31 10.13 -8.89 4.55
CA LYS A 31 11.45 -8.72 3.92
C LYS A 31 11.89 -10.02 3.25
N ASP A 32 11.76 -11.15 3.93
CA ASP A 32 12.13 -12.46 3.39
C ASP A 32 11.30 -12.81 2.15
N GLN A 33 9.99 -12.50 2.19
CA GLN A 33 9.08 -12.69 1.07
C GLN A 33 9.54 -11.90 -0.16
N LEU A 34 9.97 -10.66 0.01
CA LEU A 34 10.51 -9.83 -1.08
C LEU A 34 11.82 -10.37 -1.68
N GLN A 35 12.57 -11.19 -0.94
CA GLN A 35 13.78 -11.86 -1.43
C GLN A 35 13.50 -13.21 -2.10
N THR A 36 12.26 -13.71 -2.07
CA THR A 36 11.92 -14.96 -2.77
C THR A 36 12.14 -14.80 -4.28
N PRO A 37 12.69 -15.81 -4.99
CA PRO A 37 12.97 -15.70 -6.41
C PRO A 37 11.78 -15.24 -7.26
N GLN A 38 10.57 -15.67 -6.89
CA GLN A 38 9.33 -15.35 -7.59
C GLN A 38 8.99 -13.86 -7.53
N ILE A 39 9.17 -13.21 -6.39
CA ILE A 39 8.87 -11.78 -6.22
C ILE A 39 10.05 -10.92 -6.65
N TYR A 40 11.27 -11.31 -6.26
CA TYR A 40 12.48 -10.57 -6.59
C TYR A 40 12.65 -10.42 -8.11
N GLU A 41 12.45 -11.49 -8.88
CA GLU A 41 12.57 -11.43 -10.34
C GLU A 41 11.48 -10.54 -10.97
N ARG A 42 10.26 -10.55 -10.43
CA ARG A 42 9.18 -9.69 -10.92
C ARG A 42 9.45 -8.21 -10.63
N LEU A 43 9.94 -7.89 -9.44
CA LEU A 43 10.40 -6.54 -9.10
C LEU A 43 11.52 -6.09 -10.04
N ARG A 44 12.50 -6.97 -10.32
CA ARG A 44 13.60 -6.69 -11.25
C ARG A 44 13.09 -6.41 -12.67
N ILE A 45 12.14 -7.22 -13.16
CA ILE A 45 11.53 -7.03 -14.49
C ILE A 45 10.83 -5.68 -14.60
N VAL A 46 10.01 -5.33 -13.60
CA VAL A 46 9.29 -4.04 -13.61
C VAL A 46 10.27 -2.88 -13.47
N LEU A 47 11.29 -3.01 -12.62
CA LEU A 47 12.30 -1.97 -12.42
C LEU A 47 13.11 -1.73 -13.70
N GLY A 48 13.41 -2.80 -14.46
CA GLY A 48 14.14 -2.72 -15.72
C GLY A 48 15.49 -2.04 -15.55
N SER A 49 15.73 -0.97 -16.32
CA SER A 49 16.95 -0.16 -16.23
C SER A 49 16.84 1.02 -15.25
N ALA A 50 15.70 1.20 -14.57
CA ALA A 50 15.55 2.25 -13.58
C ALA A 50 16.32 1.90 -12.29
N SER A 51 16.75 2.92 -11.55
CA SER A 51 17.35 2.72 -10.22
C SER A 51 16.29 2.53 -9.14
N THR A 52 15.13 3.17 -9.29
CA THR A 52 14.06 3.23 -8.28
C THR A 52 12.68 3.24 -8.91
N MET A 53 11.68 2.77 -8.16
CA MET A 53 10.25 2.98 -8.42
C MET A 53 9.73 4.07 -7.50
N LYS A 54 9.02 5.06 -8.05
CA LYS A 54 8.22 5.96 -7.22
C LYS A 54 7.11 5.15 -6.54
N MET A 55 6.84 5.43 -5.27
CA MET A 55 5.67 4.89 -4.60
C MET A 55 4.54 5.93 -4.59
N VAL A 56 3.34 5.52 -4.99
CA VAL A 56 2.13 6.32 -4.87
C VAL A 56 1.17 5.61 -3.92
N ILE A 57 0.90 6.26 -2.79
CA ILE A 57 -0.06 5.80 -1.79
C ILE A 57 -1.40 6.46 -2.09
N TYR A 58 -2.41 5.64 -2.40
CA TYR A 58 -3.79 6.09 -2.39
C TYR A 58 -4.51 5.51 -1.18
N GLY A 59 -5.41 6.29 -0.60
CA GLY A 59 -6.38 5.77 0.33
C GLY A 59 -5.80 5.32 1.68
N ILE A 60 -4.81 6.05 2.21
CA ILE A 60 -4.17 5.70 3.49
C ILE A 60 -5.12 5.87 4.69
N GLY A 61 -6.17 6.69 4.56
CA GLY A 61 -7.12 7.05 5.61
C GLY A 61 -6.58 8.08 6.60
N ASN A 62 -7.41 8.42 7.59
CA ASN A 62 -7.04 9.30 8.70
C ASN A 62 -6.23 8.52 9.76
N PHE A 63 -4.90 8.58 9.70
CA PHE A 63 -3.98 7.97 10.64
C PHE A 63 -3.88 8.68 12.00
N GLU A 64 -4.38 9.90 12.11
CA GLU A 64 -4.58 10.55 13.41
C GLU A 64 -5.63 9.80 14.24
N SER A 65 -6.77 9.49 13.63
CA SER A 65 -7.95 8.89 14.27
C SER A 65 -7.95 7.37 14.32
N TYR A 66 -7.36 6.70 13.31
CA TYR A 66 -7.39 5.24 13.18
C TYR A 66 -6.01 4.62 13.32
N GLU A 67 -5.93 3.38 13.81
CA GLU A 67 -4.67 2.70 14.07
C GLU A 67 -4.06 2.08 12.80
N ASN A 68 -4.84 1.35 11.99
CA ASN A 68 -4.35 0.64 10.80
C ASN A 68 -3.56 1.54 9.82
N PRO A 69 -4.02 2.76 9.48
CA PRO A 69 -3.25 3.69 8.66
C PRO A 69 -1.84 4.01 9.18
N ASN A 70 -1.62 4.00 10.50
CA ASN A 70 -0.28 4.25 11.06
C ASN A 70 0.67 3.10 10.74
N TYR A 71 0.19 1.85 10.80
CA TYR A 71 1.00 0.69 10.44
C TYR A 71 1.23 0.62 8.93
N GLN A 72 0.22 0.93 8.12
CA GLN A 72 0.36 1.01 6.67
C GLN A 72 1.39 2.06 6.26
N LEU A 73 1.31 3.28 6.81
CA LEU A 73 2.28 4.33 6.59
C LEU A 73 3.67 3.89 7.09
N GLY A 74 3.75 3.36 8.31
CA GLY A 74 5.00 2.85 8.88
C GLY A 74 5.69 1.81 7.99
N LEU A 75 4.94 0.86 7.41
CA LEU A 75 5.48 -0.11 6.46
C LEU A 75 6.09 0.59 5.24
N THR A 76 5.40 1.55 4.63
CA THR A 76 5.91 2.25 3.44
C THR A 76 7.19 3.04 3.71
N ILE A 77 7.30 3.68 4.89
CA ILE A 77 8.52 4.39 5.29
C ILE A 77 9.66 3.41 5.55
N LEU A 78 9.40 2.30 6.24
CA LEU A 78 10.40 1.24 6.46
C LEU A 78 10.86 0.63 5.13
N MET A 79 9.95 0.42 4.19
CA MET A 79 10.29 -0.04 2.84
C MET A 79 11.22 0.94 2.12
N GLN A 80 10.94 2.24 2.15
CA GLN A 80 11.81 3.25 1.54
C GLN A 80 13.20 3.28 2.19
N ARG A 81 13.27 3.10 3.51
CA ARG A 81 14.53 3.06 4.25
C ARG A 81 15.39 1.84 3.89
N ASP A 82 14.77 0.66 3.86
CA ASP A 82 15.45 -0.62 3.78
C ASP A 82 15.69 -1.09 2.34
N PHE A 83 14.85 -0.67 1.38
CA PHE A 83 14.92 -1.08 -0.01
C PHE A 83 15.31 0.08 -0.93
N LYS A 84 16.55 0.03 -1.45
CA LYS A 84 17.09 1.08 -2.34
C LYS A 84 16.35 1.26 -3.65
N TRP A 85 15.50 0.32 -4.05
CA TRP A 85 14.66 0.40 -5.24
C TRP A 85 13.36 1.17 -5.00
N ILE A 86 13.03 1.54 -3.76
CA ILE A 86 11.92 2.45 -3.46
C ILE A 86 12.45 3.88 -3.52
N GLY A 87 11.88 4.70 -4.39
CA GLY A 87 12.20 6.12 -4.54
C GLY A 87 11.29 7.00 -3.70
N ASP A 88 10.95 8.18 -4.22
CA ASP A 88 10.05 9.13 -3.56
C ASP A 88 8.67 8.52 -3.30
N ILE A 89 8.05 8.93 -2.19
CA ILE A 89 6.69 8.54 -1.82
C ILE A 89 5.77 9.75 -2.01
N GLU A 90 4.72 9.57 -2.80
CA GLU A 90 3.61 10.50 -2.93
C GLU A 90 2.36 9.92 -2.27
N VAL A 91 1.61 10.75 -1.54
CA VAL A 91 0.43 10.30 -0.78
C VAL A 91 -0.78 11.15 -1.13
N PHE A 92 -1.91 10.49 -1.35
CA PHE A 92 -3.21 11.14 -1.44
C PHE A 92 -4.29 10.35 -0.70
N ASP A 93 -5.01 11.05 0.17
CA ASP A 93 -6.30 10.60 0.70
C ASP A 93 -7.14 11.84 1.07
N PRO A 94 -8.43 11.89 0.69
CA PRO A 94 -9.30 13.01 1.02
C PRO A 94 -9.58 13.17 2.53
N ALA A 95 -9.31 12.16 3.35
CA ALA A 95 -9.49 12.16 4.80
C ALA A 95 -8.28 12.73 5.57
N LEU A 96 -7.19 13.10 4.88
CA LEU A 96 -6.02 13.70 5.51
C LEU A 96 -6.34 15.08 6.08
N SER A 97 -6.00 15.25 7.35
CA SER A 97 -5.98 16.54 8.03
C SER A 97 -4.72 17.33 7.66
N MET A 98 -4.74 18.64 7.92
CA MET A 98 -3.56 19.48 7.75
C MET A 98 -2.38 19.04 8.63
N ASN A 99 -2.65 18.54 9.84
CA ASN A 99 -1.61 18.00 10.73
C ASN A 99 -0.98 16.74 10.12
N GLU A 100 -1.79 15.85 9.56
CA GLU A 100 -1.34 14.64 8.87
C GLU A 100 -0.47 14.96 7.66
N CYS A 101 -0.89 15.93 6.82
CA CYS A 101 -0.09 16.40 5.69
C CYS A 101 1.30 16.90 6.14
N GLN A 102 1.36 17.69 7.21
CA GLN A 102 2.63 18.21 7.75
C GLN A 102 3.51 17.11 8.37
N VAL A 103 2.92 16.03 8.88
CA VAL A 103 3.67 14.86 9.37
C VAL A 103 4.22 14.07 8.19
N LEU A 104 3.44 13.86 7.13
CA LEU A 104 3.89 13.21 5.90
C LEU A 104 5.09 13.93 5.28
N GLU A 105 5.01 15.26 5.15
CA GLU A 105 6.12 16.08 4.65
C GLU A 105 7.37 15.97 5.54
N ALA A 106 7.19 15.95 6.87
CA ALA A 106 8.29 15.79 7.82
C ALA A 106 8.91 14.38 7.78
N LEU A 107 8.19 13.38 7.28
CA LEU A 107 8.68 12.02 7.04
C LEU A 107 9.33 11.86 5.65
N GLY A 108 9.36 12.92 4.83
CA GLY A 108 9.94 12.89 3.49
C GLY A 108 8.97 12.48 2.38
N CYS A 109 7.68 12.36 2.68
CA CYS A 109 6.64 12.11 1.69
C CYS A 109 6.16 13.43 1.05
N SER A 110 5.69 13.37 -0.18
CA SER A 110 5.00 14.48 -0.85
C SER A 110 3.49 14.27 -0.84
N VAL A 111 2.73 15.26 -0.36
CA VAL A 111 1.26 15.21 -0.39
C VAL A 111 0.74 15.73 -1.72
N LEU A 112 -0.02 14.91 -2.44
CA LEU A 112 -0.65 15.31 -3.69
C LEU A 112 -1.77 16.33 -3.42
N GLN A 113 -1.79 17.41 -4.20
CA GLN A 113 -2.71 18.52 -3.98
C GLN A 113 -4.10 18.30 -4.59
N TYR A 114 -4.23 17.33 -5.49
CA TYR A 114 -5.47 17.07 -6.23
C TYR A 114 -5.80 15.59 -6.25
N ASN A 115 -7.10 15.31 -6.23
CA ASN A 115 -7.61 13.95 -6.36
C ASN A 115 -7.46 13.47 -7.80
N GLU A 116 -6.57 12.51 -8.00
CA GLU A 116 -6.39 11.87 -9.32
C GLU A 116 -7.44 10.78 -9.59
N TYR A 117 -8.29 10.48 -8.60
CA TYR A 117 -9.30 9.41 -8.66
C TYR A 117 -8.71 8.04 -9.03
N GLY A 118 -7.43 7.80 -8.67
CA GLY A 118 -6.68 6.60 -9.04
C GLY A 118 -6.19 6.57 -10.48
N ARG A 119 -6.36 7.64 -11.28
CA ARG A 119 -6.03 7.70 -12.72
C ARG A 119 -4.61 8.21 -12.99
N ARG A 120 -3.62 7.75 -12.22
CA ARG A 120 -2.22 8.09 -12.48
C ARG A 120 -1.67 7.23 -13.61
N LYS A 121 -1.14 7.88 -14.65
CA LYS A 121 -0.39 7.19 -15.71
C LYS A 121 0.99 6.77 -15.22
N ALA A 122 1.30 5.47 -15.32
CA ALA A 122 2.59 4.89 -14.99
C ALA A 122 3.54 4.95 -16.20
N LEU A 123 4.15 6.12 -16.41
CA LEU A 123 5.14 6.33 -17.48
C LEU A 123 6.51 5.69 -17.19
N LYS A 124 6.78 5.42 -15.91
CA LYS A 124 7.99 4.80 -15.37
C LYS A 124 7.60 3.75 -14.34
N PRO A 125 8.50 2.84 -13.96
CA PRO A 125 8.25 1.88 -12.88
C PRO A 125 7.68 2.57 -11.64
N THR A 126 6.48 2.20 -11.25
CA THR A 126 5.71 2.83 -10.17
C THR A 126 5.05 1.76 -9.32
N LEU A 127 5.26 1.86 -8.01
CA LEU A 127 4.58 1.05 -7.02
C LEU A 127 3.35 1.80 -6.51
N PHE A 128 2.17 1.25 -6.71
CA PHE A 128 0.95 1.75 -6.10
C PHE A 128 0.66 0.98 -4.81
N PHE A 129 0.64 1.68 -3.69
CA PHE A 129 0.27 1.12 -2.40
C PHE A 129 -1.17 1.52 -2.08
N MET A 130 -2.08 0.54 -2.05
CA MET A 130 -3.52 0.77 -2.03
C MET A 130 -4.33 -0.14 -1.07
N PRO A 131 -3.78 -0.70 0.02
CA PRO A 131 -4.53 -1.62 0.87
C PRO A 131 -5.84 -1.00 1.37
N HIS A 132 -6.91 -1.79 1.40
CA HIS A 132 -8.27 -1.40 1.79
C HIS A 132 -8.91 -0.25 0.99
N CYS A 133 -8.28 0.18 -0.11
CA CYS A 133 -8.87 1.16 -1.00
C CYS A 133 -10.20 0.67 -1.61
N PRO A 134 -11.13 1.59 -1.91
CA PRO A 134 -12.31 1.27 -2.71
C PRO A 134 -11.93 0.64 -4.05
N ILE A 135 -12.69 -0.37 -4.46
CA ILE A 135 -12.49 -1.12 -5.72
C ILE A 135 -12.37 -0.20 -6.95
N MET A 136 -13.10 0.92 -6.96
CA MET A 136 -13.07 1.87 -8.07
C MET A 136 -11.70 2.48 -8.33
N LEU A 137 -10.86 2.67 -7.29
CA LEU A 137 -9.52 3.23 -7.48
C LEU A 137 -8.62 2.25 -8.26
N TYR A 138 -8.75 0.95 -8.01
CA TYR A 138 -8.05 -0.08 -8.77
C TYR A 138 -8.52 -0.12 -10.22
N ASP A 139 -9.83 -0.12 -10.44
CA ASP A 139 -10.40 -0.19 -11.79
C ASP A 139 -10.03 1.05 -12.61
N ASN A 140 -10.06 2.24 -12.00
CA ASN A 140 -9.60 3.49 -12.60
C ASN A 140 -8.10 3.46 -12.96
N LEU A 141 -7.26 2.96 -12.05
CA LEU A 141 -5.81 2.85 -12.28
C LEU A 141 -5.50 1.94 -13.47
N LEU A 142 -6.14 0.78 -13.51
CA LEU A 142 -5.99 -0.18 -14.60
C LEU A 142 -6.51 0.39 -15.92
N GLN A 143 -7.70 1.00 -15.90
CA GLN A 143 -8.29 1.64 -17.07
C GLN A 143 -7.35 2.69 -17.68
N GLU A 144 -6.80 3.57 -16.84
CA GLU A 144 -5.92 4.65 -17.30
C GLU A 144 -4.63 4.12 -17.94
N ASN A 145 -4.20 2.93 -17.52
CA ASN A 145 -2.95 2.31 -17.95
C ASN A 145 -3.18 1.08 -18.84
N TRP A 146 -4.33 0.94 -19.50
CA TRP A 146 -4.72 -0.29 -20.23
C TRP A 146 -3.97 -0.57 -21.55
N LYS A 147 -2.65 -0.41 -21.54
CA LYS A 147 -1.72 -0.73 -22.61
C LYS A 147 -0.60 -1.59 -22.01
N SER A 148 -0.15 -2.62 -22.73
CA SER A 148 0.95 -3.50 -22.28
C SER A 148 2.19 -2.70 -21.84
N SER A 149 2.53 -1.65 -22.60
CA SER A 149 3.66 -0.75 -22.30
C SER A 149 3.54 0.04 -20.99
N SER A 150 2.31 0.29 -20.50
CA SER A 150 2.03 0.99 -19.25
C SER A 150 1.85 0.01 -18.09
N LEU A 151 1.10 -1.08 -18.27
CA LEU A 151 0.87 -2.10 -17.23
C LEU A 151 2.18 -2.74 -16.74
N ARG A 152 3.16 -2.95 -17.63
CA ARG A 152 4.48 -3.49 -17.25
C ARG A 152 5.28 -2.59 -16.30
N ASN A 153 4.90 -1.32 -16.18
CA ASN A 153 5.54 -0.38 -15.26
C ASN A 153 4.87 -0.36 -13.88
N ILE A 154 3.79 -1.12 -13.69
CA ILE A 154 2.98 -1.05 -12.47
C ILE A 154 3.29 -2.25 -11.60
N VAL A 155 3.57 -1.97 -10.33
CA VAL A 155 3.40 -2.93 -9.24
C VAL A 155 2.28 -2.40 -8.35
N ILE A 156 1.37 -3.26 -7.92
CA ILE A 156 0.39 -2.90 -6.89
C ILE A 156 0.69 -3.71 -5.63
N LEU A 157 0.73 -3.04 -4.49
CA LEU A 157 0.61 -3.67 -3.17
C LEU A 157 -0.73 -3.21 -2.58
N GLY A 158 -1.73 -4.08 -2.63
CA GLY A 158 -3.12 -3.69 -2.35
C GLY A 158 -4.04 -4.89 -2.21
N ASN A 159 -5.35 -4.67 -2.21
CA ASN A 159 -6.36 -5.69 -2.06
C ASN A 159 -6.26 -6.77 -3.15
N SER A 160 -6.43 -8.02 -2.73
CA SER A 160 -6.46 -9.18 -3.61
C SER A 160 -7.48 -9.05 -4.74
N PHE A 161 -7.06 -9.34 -5.98
CA PHE A 161 -7.96 -9.36 -7.14
C PHE A 161 -8.81 -10.62 -7.13
N ASP A 162 -8.27 -11.74 -6.65
CA ASP A 162 -9.02 -12.98 -6.44
C ASP A 162 -10.24 -12.75 -5.53
N ASN A 163 -10.10 -11.95 -4.47
CA ASN A 163 -11.23 -11.56 -3.63
C ASN A 163 -12.29 -10.76 -4.40
N TYR A 164 -11.88 -9.84 -5.28
CA TYR A 164 -12.81 -9.08 -6.11
C TYR A 164 -13.50 -9.93 -7.16
N VAL A 165 -12.79 -10.87 -7.78
CA VAL A 165 -13.35 -11.82 -8.76
C VAL A 165 -14.37 -12.74 -8.08
N SER A 166 -14.04 -13.26 -6.91
CA SER A 166 -14.88 -14.18 -6.14
C SER A 166 -16.09 -13.50 -5.49
N SER A 167 -15.99 -12.20 -5.17
CA SER A 167 -17.09 -11.45 -4.55
C SER A 167 -18.17 -11.03 -5.56
N GLY A 168 -19.45 -11.29 -5.22
CA GLY A 168 -20.60 -10.76 -5.95
C GLY A 168 -21.05 -9.36 -5.50
N SER A 169 -20.30 -8.72 -4.60
CA SER A 169 -20.73 -7.51 -3.88
C SER A 169 -20.67 -6.21 -4.70
N CYS A 170 -20.13 -6.25 -5.92
CA CYS A 170 -20.00 -5.08 -6.78
C CYS A 170 -20.41 -5.40 -8.23
N SER A 171 -21.07 -4.44 -8.88
CA SER A 171 -21.48 -4.55 -10.29
C SER A 171 -20.27 -4.87 -11.18
N PRO A 172 -20.40 -5.80 -12.16
CA PRO A 172 -19.31 -6.15 -13.07
C PRO A 172 -18.71 -4.94 -13.80
N HIS A 173 -19.49 -3.89 -14.05
CA HIS A 173 -19.00 -2.68 -14.73
C HIS A 173 -17.97 -1.91 -13.89
N MET A 174 -18.07 -1.97 -12.56
CA MET A 174 -17.21 -1.25 -11.62
C MET A 174 -15.89 -1.96 -11.32
N LYS A 175 -15.72 -3.19 -11.84
CA LYS A 175 -14.53 -4.03 -11.65
C LYS A 175 -14.06 -4.68 -12.95
N LYS A 176 -14.44 -4.10 -14.10
CA LYS A 176 -14.19 -4.67 -15.43
C LYS A 176 -12.70 -4.89 -15.67
N TYR A 177 -11.88 -3.88 -15.43
CA TYR A 177 -10.45 -3.94 -15.70
C TYR A 177 -9.73 -4.82 -14.67
N ILE A 178 -10.20 -4.84 -13.42
CA ILE A 178 -9.70 -5.77 -12.40
C ILE A 178 -9.93 -7.22 -12.84
N MET A 179 -11.16 -7.57 -13.25
CA MET A 179 -11.49 -8.93 -13.70
C MET A 179 -10.66 -9.37 -14.90
N LEU A 180 -10.45 -8.47 -15.86
CA LEU A 180 -9.60 -8.76 -17.02
C LEU A 180 -8.13 -8.90 -16.60
N ALA A 181 -7.63 -7.99 -15.75
CA ALA A 181 -6.24 -8.00 -15.31
C ALA A 181 -5.89 -9.23 -14.48
N ALA A 182 -6.81 -9.71 -13.66
CA ALA A 182 -6.62 -10.93 -12.86
C ALA A 182 -6.18 -12.14 -13.72
N THR A 183 -6.61 -12.20 -14.99
CA THR A 183 -6.25 -13.31 -15.89
C THR A 183 -4.78 -13.32 -16.33
N PHE A 184 -4.06 -12.22 -16.18
CA PHE A 184 -2.66 -12.07 -16.57
C PHE A 184 -1.81 -11.41 -15.48
N THR A 185 -2.29 -11.41 -14.24
CA THR A 185 -1.58 -10.89 -13.07
C THR A 185 -0.97 -12.04 -12.29
N ASN A 186 0.31 -11.94 -11.95
CA ASN A 186 0.89 -12.77 -10.90
C ASN A 186 0.61 -12.11 -9.56
N GLU A 187 -0.32 -12.69 -8.82
CA GLU A 187 -0.71 -12.24 -7.48
C GLU A 187 0.04 -13.05 -6.40
N PHE A 188 0.63 -12.36 -5.43
CA PHE A 188 1.28 -12.98 -4.27
C PHE A 188 0.75 -12.37 -2.98
N GLU A 189 -0.01 -13.14 -2.21
CA GLU A 189 -0.57 -12.69 -0.92
C GLU A 189 0.56 -12.27 0.04
N VAL A 190 0.38 -11.15 0.72
CA VAL A 190 1.27 -10.71 1.80
C VAL A 190 1.10 -11.65 2.98
N LYS A 191 2.19 -12.29 3.42
CA LYS A 191 2.15 -13.18 4.57
C LYS A 191 1.86 -12.38 5.84
N THR A 192 0.70 -12.62 6.44
CA THR A 192 0.36 -12.13 7.78
C THR A 192 0.32 -13.32 8.73
N ASN A 193 1.04 -13.29 9.85
CA ASN A 193 0.97 -14.39 10.80
C ASN A 193 -0.26 -14.22 11.70
N SER A 194 -0.91 -15.33 12.01
CA SER A 194 -2.03 -15.37 12.96
C SER A 194 -1.62 -15.03 14.40
N ASN A 195 -0.32 -14.85 14.68
CA ASN A 195 0.19 -14.45 15.99
C ASN A 195 0.54 -12.95 16.07
N ASP A 196 0.35 -12.18 14.99
CA ASP A 196 0.57 -10.73 15.00
C ASP A 196 -0.54 -9.96 15.74
N TYR A 197 -1.51 -10.64 16.36
CA TYR A 197 -2.47 -10.04 17.29
C TYR A 197 -1.78 -9.79 18.63
N TYR A 198 -1.46 -8.54 18.93
CA TYR A 198 -0.98 -8.17 20.26
C TYR A 198 -2.12 -7.61 21.12
N GLU A 199 -2.23 -8.15 22.33
CA GLU A 199 -3.12 -7.72 23.40
C GLU A 199 -2.65 -6.37 23.99
N ASP A 200 -3.01 -5.26 23.36
CA ASP A 200 -2.83 -3.92 23.97
C ASP A 200 -4.17 -3.38 24.55
N SER A 201 -5.09 -4.29 24.90
CA SER A 201 -6.45 -3.96 25.34
C SER A 201 -6.94 -4.92 26.42
N LYS A 202 -7.38 -4.38 27.57
CA LYS A 202 -8.15 -5.15 28.60
C LYS A 202 -9.58 -5.47 28.17
N ASP A 203 -9.99 -5.07 26.96
CA ASP A 203 -11.28 -5.36 26.36
C ASP A 203 -11.13 -6.46 25.29
N ASP A 204 -11.55 -7.67 25.66
CA ASP A 204 -11.44 -8.94 24.93
C ASP A 204 -12.08 -8.90 23.53
N ARG A 205 -13.04 -7.99 23.29
CA ARG A 205 -13.69 -7.85 21.97
C ARG A 205 -12.87 -7.02 20.98
N LEU A 206 -11.94 -6.20 21.48
CA LEU A 206 -11.04 -5.36 20.67
C LEU A 206 -9.72 -6.06 20.32
N ILE A 207 -9.36 -7.12 21.05
CA ILE A 207 -8.10 -7.88 20.92
C ILE A 207 -7.97 -8.56 19.54
N ARG A 208 -9.08 -8.96 18.92
CA ARG A 208 -9.08 -9.69 17.63
C ARG A 208 -8.79 -8.83 16.39
N ARG A 209 -8.53 -7.52 16.50
CA ARG A 209 -8.59 -6.60 15.34
C ARG A 209 -7.28 -5.93 14.89
N ARG A 210 -6.15 -6.10 15.57
CA ARG A 210 -5.24 -4.93 15.70
C ARG A 210 -3.92 -4.89 14.95
N ARG A 211 -3.52 -5.90 14.16
CA ARG A 211 -2.40 -5.72 13.20
C ARG A 211 -2.59 -6.46 11.88
N SER A 212 -3.09 -7.69 11.92
CA SER A 212 -3.48 -8.40 10.70
C SER A 212 -4.43 -7.56 9.86
N GLY A 213 -5.37 -6.85 10.48
CA GLY A 213 -6.33 -5.98 9.80
C GLY A 213 -5.75 -4.78 9.03
N ALA A 214 -4.48 -4.42 9.20
CA ALA A 214 -3.86 -3.35 8.40
C ALA A 214 -3.37 -3.82 7.03
N PHE A 215 -3.08 -5.13 6.91
CA PHE A 215 -2.54 -5.75 5.70
C PHE A 215 -3.35 -6.97 5.25
N HIS A 216 -4.44 -7.30 5.93
CA HIS A 216 -5.26 -8.47 5.61
C HIS A 216 -5.79 -8.36 4.18
N HIS A 217 -5.80 -9.48 3.46
CA HIS A 217 -6.19 -9.52 2.05
C HIS A 217 -5.33 -8.62 1.14
N SER A 218 -4.15 -8.20 1.57
CA SER A 218 -3.22 -7.49 0.71
C SER A 218 -2.35 -8.48 -0.06
N SER A 219 -2.10 -8.17 -1.32
CA SER A 219 -1.30 -8.95 -2.25
C SER A 219 -0.40 -8.01 -3.06
N TRP A 220 0.72 -8.57 -3.51
CA TRP A 220 1.53 -8.00 -4.58
C TRP A 220 0.95 -8.41 -5.93
N HIS A 221 0.84 -7.46 -6.86
CA HIS A 221 0.34 -7.69 -8.20
C HIS A 221 1.40 -7.27 -9.21
N PHE A 222 1.83 -8.24 -10.02
CA PHE A 222 2.74 -8.03 -11.14
C PHE A 222 2.05 -8.39 -12.44
N PHE A 223 1.94 -7.44 -13.37
CA PHE A 223 1.26 -7.67 -14.63
C PHE A 223 2.21 -8.33 -15.64
N THR A 224 1.76 -9.43 -16.24
CA THR A 224 2.40 -10.07 -17.39
C THR A 224 1.50 -9.92 -18.60
N PRO A 225 1.29 -8.68 -19.12
CA PRO A 225 0.40 -8.48 -20.25
C PRO A 225 0.92 -9.28 -21.45
N LEU A 226 0.03 -10.06 -22.08
CA LEU A 226 0.35 -10.77 -23.31
C LEU A 226 0.82 -9.74 -24.35
N MET A 227 1.96 -10.03 -25.00
CA MET A 227 2.51 -9.21 -26.09
C MET A 227 1.54 -9.15 -27.27
#